data_AF-A0A9C7VKF9-F1
#
_entry.id   AF-A0A9C7VKF9-F1
#
_cell.length_a   1.000
_cell.length_b   1.000
_cell.length_c   1.000
_cell.angle_alpha   90.00
_cell.angle_beta   90.00
_cell.angle_gamma   90.00
#
_symmetry.space_group_name_H-M   'P 1'
#
loop_
_entity.id
_entity.type
_entity.pdbx_description
1 polymer ?
#
loop_
_entity_poly.entity_id
_entity_poly.type
_entity_poly.pdbx_seq_one_letter_code
_entity_poly.pdbx_strand_id
1 'polypeptide(L)'
;VPPHPIVKDFKLRNGTIFVEEEKPCFVIYLDGRYYTCSLNGKLLGLASRSDLMRLPFLQDVDIIDLELSVPDKKILYNIKDIIRSPILAGISLGKRYVILLKGIVVYFRRWGDLKKYFNVIEDSFDVMVPKRVYFLSPNGVIVELRGDEDGQI
;
A
#
# COMPACT_ATOMS: atom_id res chain seq x y z
N VAL A 1 17.02 -1.94 12.32
CA VAL A 1 16.63 -3.35 12.59
C VAL A 1 15.70 -3.76 11.46
N PRO A 2 15.91 -4.90 10.78
CA PRO A 2 14.99 -5.36 9.75
C PRO A 2 13.57 -5.54 10.33
N PRO A 3 12.52 -5.49 9.49
CA PRO A 3 11.17 -5.80 9.93
C PRO A 3 11.17 -7.16 10.61
N HIS A 4 10.66 -7.26 11.84
CA HIS A 4 10.65 -8.53 12.57
C HIS A 4 9.56 -9.43 11.96
N PRO A 5 9.92 -10.54 11.29
CA PRO A 5 8.93 -11.49 10.81
C PRO A 5 8.23 -12.15 12.00
N ILE A 6 6.92 -12.40 11.85
CA ILE A 6 6.18 -13.23 12.81
C ILE A 6 6.19 -14.68 12.32
N VAL A 7 6.62 -15.58 13.20
CA VAL A 7 6.53 -17.03 13.01
C VAL A 7 5.05 -17.43 12.98
N LYS A 8 4.58 -17.90 11.82
CA LYS A 8 3.21 -18.33 11.58
C LYS A 8 3.02 -19.82 11.86
N ASP A 9 3.97 -20.64 11.44
CA ASP A 9 4.02 -22.09 11.69
C ASP A 9 5.48 -22.54 11.76
N PHE A 10 5.75 -23.69 12.38
CA PHE A 10 7.04 -24.35 12.23
C PHE A 10 6.90 -25.87 12.09
N LYS A 11 7.67 -26.44 11.16
CA LYS A 11 7.72 -27.89 10.94
C LYS A 11 9.13 -28.39 11.22
N LEU A 12 9.21 -29.49 11.97
CA LEU A 12 10.44 -30.23 12.19
C LEU A 12 10.54 -31.35 11.16
N ARG A 13 11.61 -31.36 10.36
CA ARG A 13 11.94 -32.46 9.44
C ARG A 13 13.43 -32.75 9.54
N ASN A 14 13.77 -33.99 9.94
CA ASN A 14 15.15 -34.47 10.05
C ASN A 14 16.09 -33.56 10.87
N GLY A 15 15.61 -33.03 12.00
CA GLY A 15 16.40 -32.12 12.85
C GLY A 15 16.48 -30.66 12.36
N THR A 16 15.87 -30.35 11.21
CA THR A 16 15.77 -28.98 10.68
C THR A 16 14.41 -28.38 11.02
N ILE A 17 14.40 -27.13 11.51
CA ILE A 17 13.18 -26.34 11.74
C ILE A 17 12.89 -25.50 10.50
N PHE A 18 11.72 -25.70 9.91
CA PHE A 18 11.19 -24.87 8.83
C PHE A 18 10.19 -23.90 9.43
N VAL A 19 10.48 -22.60 9.41
CA VAL A 19 9.58 -21.55 9.91
C VAL A 19 8.84 -20.93 8.73
N GLU A 20 7.52 -20.92 8.79
CA GLU A 20 6.70 -20.13 7.87
C GLU A 20 6.56 -18.72 8.48
N GLU A 21 7.12 -17.72 7.82
CA GLU A 21 7.12 -16.34 8.30
C GLU A 21 6.08 -15.50 7.57
N GLU A 22 5.31 -14.72 8.33
CA GLU A 22 4.47 -13.67 7.75
C GLU A 22 5.23 -12.34 7.76
N LYS A 23 5.52 -11.84 6.55
CA LYS A 23 6.34 -10.63 6.37
C LYS A 23 5.47 -9.37 6.34
N PRO A 24 5.92 -8.28 6.97
CA PRO A 24 5.21 -7.01 6.88
C PRO A 24 5.35 -6.43 5.48
N CYS A 25 4.24 -5.93 4.94
CA CYS A 25 4.14 -5.31 3.63
C CYS A 25 3.67 -3.87 3.69
N PHE A 26 2.96 -3.48 4.76
CA PHE A 26 2.44 -2.13 4.95
C PHE A 26 2.66 -1.63 6.36
N VAL A 27 2.52 -0.31 6.51
CA VAL A 27 2.25 0.34 7.78
C VAL A 27 0.82 0.88 7.80
N ILE A 28 0.08 0.63 8.87
CA ILE A 28 -1.25 1.19 9.13
C ILE A 28 -1.16 2.07 10.37
N TYR A 29 -1.82 3.23 10.34
CA TYR A 29 -2.02 4.06 11.53
C TYR A 29 -3.37 3.73 12.17
N LEU A 30 -3.36 3.32 13.43
CA LEU A 30 -4.54 2.92 14.20
C LEU A 30 -4.38 3.41 15.63
N ASP A 31 -5.39 4.11 16.16
CA ASP A 31 -5.48 4.57 17.55
C ASP A 31 -4.21 5.23 18.10
N GLY A 32 -3.64 6.17 17.35
CA GLY A 32 -2.46 6.92 17.79
C GLY A 32 -1.13 6.22 17.53
N ARG A 33 -1.12 5.00 16.96
CA ARG A 33 0.07 4.17 16.81
C ARG A 33 0.20 3.63 15.39
N TYR A 34 1.42 3.24 15.03
CA TYR A 34 1.72 2.61 13.74
C TYR A 34 1.91 1.11 13.92
N TYR A 35 1.26 0.33 13.08
CA TYR A 35 1.34 -1.13 13.08
C TYR A 35 1.81 -1.62 11.71
N THR A 36 2.54 -2.73 11.69
CA THR A 36 2.83 -3.43 10.44
C THR A 36 1.67 -4.36 10.08
N CYS A 37 1.43 -4.49 8.78
CA CYS A 37 0.39 -5.37 8.23
C CYS A 37 0.98 -6.26 7.14
N SER A 38 0.60 -7.53 7.12
CA SER A 38 0.96 -8.48 6.07
C SER A 38 0.16 -8.24 4.79
N LEU A 39 0.61 -8.87 3.69
CA LEU A 39 -0.14 -8.87 2.43
C LEU A 39 -1.53 -9.55 2.55
N ASN A 40 -1.68 -10.47 3.51
CA ASN A 40 -2.96 -11.16 3.77
C ASN A 40 -3.90 -10.31 4.64
N GLY A 41 -3.46 -9.12 5.05
CA GLY A 41 -4.23 -8.21 5.88
C GLY A 41 -4.17 -8.48 7.37
N LYS A 42 -3.19 -9.24 7.86
CA LYS A 42 -3.02 -9.48 9.29
C LYS A 42 -2.13 -8.40 9.91
N LEU A 43 -2.54 -7.82 11.05
CA LEU A 43 -1.65 -6.96 11.83
C LEU A 43 -0.57 -7.80 12.52
N LEU A 44 0.69 -7.38 12.35
CA LEU A 44 1.86 -8.09 12.87
C LEU A 44 2.48 -7.39 14.09
N GLY A 45 1.88 -6.30 14.58
CA GLY A 45 2.36 -5.57 15.75
C GLY A 45 2.90 -4.19 15.41
N LEU A 46 3.57 -3.55 16.36
CA LEU A 46 3.99 -2.15 16.23
C LEU A 46 5.08 -1.99 15.17
N ALA A 47 4.93 -0.95 14.35
CA ALA A 47 5.93 -0.57 13.36
C ALA A 47 7.15 0.07 14.01
N SER A 48 8.33 -0.39 13.64
CA SER A 48 9.58 0.27 13.99
C SER A 48 9.80 1.51 13.12
N ARG A 49 10.73 2.39 13.53
CA ARG A 49 11.16 3.52 12.69
C ARG A 49 11.65 3.07 11.30
N SER A 50 12.26 1.89 11.20
CA SER A 50 12.73 1.37 9.92
C SER A 50 11.58 0.98 9.00
N ASP A 51 10.47 0.48 9.58
CA ASP A 51 9.29 0.09 8.82
C ASP A 51 8.61 1.32 8.22
N LEU A 52 8.49 2.40 9.01
CA LEU A 52 7.94 3.69 8.57
C LEU A 52 8.68 4.30 7.36
N MET A 53 9.96 3.97 7.19
CA MET A 53 10.80 4.50 6.11
C MET A 53 10.86 3.58 4.89
N ARG A 54 10.42 2.33 5.00
CA ARG A 54 10.62 1.29 3.96
C ARG A 54 9.33 0.71 3.42
N LEU A 55 8.27 0.68 4.21
CA LEU A 55 7.01 0.08 3.84
C LEU A 55 6.02 1.18 3.42
N PRO A 56 5.21 0.94 2.39
CA PRO A 56 4.14 1.85 2.02
C PRO A 56 3.09 1.93 3.13
N PHE A 57 2.48 3.11 3.29
CA PHE A 57 1.36 3.31 4.19
C PHE A 57 0.06 2.78 3.58
N LEU A 58 -0.73 2.06 4.35
CA LEU A 58 -2.08 1.63 3.99
C LEU A 58 -3.08 2.43 4.83
N GLN A 59 -3.96 3.16 4.14
CA GLN A 59 -4.87 4.16 4.70
C GLN A 59 -6.32 3.86 4.33
N ASP A 60 -7.25 4.45 5.08
CA ASP A 60 -8.70 4.32 4.87
C ASP A 60 -9.12 2.86 4.74
N VAL A 61 -8.77 2.05 5.74
CA VAL A 61 -9.07 0.62 5.85
C VAL A 61 -9.80 0.31 7.15
N ASP A 62 -10.61 -0.74 7.12
CA ASP A 62 -11.32 -1.22 8.29
C ASP A 62 -10.56 -2.39 8.93
N ILE A 63 -10.31 -2.28 10.24
CA ILE A 63 -9.68 -3.33 11.04
C ILE A 63 -10.73 -4.00 11.91
N ILE A 64 -10.87 -5.32 11.79
CA ILE A 64 -11.76 -6.17 12.56
C ILE A 64 -10.91 -7.32 13.12
N ASP A 65 -10.92 -7.51 14.44
CA ASP A 65 -10.19 -8.59 15.12
C ASP A 65 -8.70 -8.68 14.74
N LEU A 66 -8.01 -7.53 14.72
CA LEU A 66 -6.59 -7.38 14.35
C LEU A 66 -6.25 -7.74 12.89
N GLU A 67 -7.26 -7.79 12.02
CA GLU A 67 -7.09 -8.03 10.60
C GLU A 67 -7.89 -7.03 9.78
N LEU A 68 -7.50 -6.84 8.52
CA LEU A 68 -8.30 -6.09 7.56
C LEU A 68 -9.65 -6.77 7.32
N SER A 69 -10.65 -5.95 7.06
CA SER A 69 -11.97 -6.40 6.61
C SER A 69 -11.87 -7.29 5.37
N VAL A 70 -12.85 -8.19 5.19
CA VAL A 70 -12.89 -9.07 4.01
C VAL A 70 -12.89 -8.29 2.68
N PRO A 71 -13.63 -7.18 2.53
CA PRO A 71 -13.54 -6.33 1.33
C PRO A 71 -12.12 -5.80 1.08
N ASP A 72 -11.44 -5.28 2.11
CA ASP A 72 -10.10 -4.71 1.98
C ASP A 72 -9.06 -5.76 1.61
N LYS A 73 -9.14 -6.96 2.21
CA LYS A 73 -8.30 -8.11 1.84
C LYS A 73 -8.43 -8.48 0.35
N LYS A 74 -9.67 -8.48 -0.18
CA LYS A 74 -9.91 -8.75 -1.61
C LYS A 74 -9.28 -7.68 -2.50
N ILE A 75 -9.34 -6.41 -2.09
CA ILE A 75 -8.70 -5.32 -2.82
C ILE A 75 -7.18 -5.50 -2.85
N LEU A 76 -6.55 -5.73 -1.68
CA LEU A 76 -5.10 -5.95 -1.58
C LEU A 76 -4.63 -7.11 -2.45
N TYR A 77 -5.36 -8.23 -2.45
CA TYR A 77 -5.05 -9.37 -3.31
C TYR A 77 -5.03 -9.00 -4.79
N ASN A 78 -5.95 -8.13 -5.22
CA ASN A 78 -6.05 -7.70 -6.62
C ASN A 78 -4.86 -6.82 -7.04
N ILE A 79 -4.28 -6.06 -6.12
CA ILE A 79 -3.19 -5.10 -6.37
C ILE A 79 -1.83 -5.56 -5.84
N LYS A 80 -1.68 -6.85 -5.47
CA LYS A 80 -0.47 -7.42 -4.87
C LYS A 80 0.84 -7.10 -5.61
N ASP A 81 0.77 -6.96 -6.93
CA ASP A 81 1.94 -6.71 -7.78
C ASP A 81 2.37 -5.23 -7.70
N ILE A 82 1.41 -4.31 -7.54
CA ILE A 82 1.63 -2.86 -7.39
C ILE A 82 2.35 -2.56 -6.07
N ILE A 83 2.05 -3.32 -5.03
CA ILE A 83 2.58 -3.12 -3.67
C ILE A 83 4.10 -3.29 -3.61
N ARG A 84 4.68 -4.03 -4.56
CA ARG A 84 6.13 -4.24 -4.66
C ARG A 84 6.84 -3.13 -5.42
N SER A 85 6.10 -2.19 -6.00
CA SER A 85 6.70 -1.11 -6.78
C SER A 85 7.54 -0.19 -5.88
N PRO A 86 8.78 0.13 -6.28
CA PRO A 86 9.67 0.97 -5.48
C PRO A 86 9.22 2.43 -5.42
N ILE A 87 8.33 2.87 -6.33
CA ILE A 87 7.82 4.24 -6.34
C ILE A 87 6.60 4.42 -5.45
N LEU A 88 6.05 3.35 -4.87
CA LEU A 88 4.85 3.42 -4.04
C LEU A 88 5.21 3.82 -2.60
N ALA A 89 4.63 4.93 -2.13
CA ALA A 89 4.76 5.41 -0.76
C ALA A 89 3.52 5.13 0.10
N GLY A 90 2.34 4.99 -0.52
CA GLY A 90 1.13 4.64 0.19
C GLY A 90 -0.07 4.36 -0.69
N ILE A 91 -1.13 3.82 -0.10
CA ILE A 91 -2.39 3.48 -0.75
C ILE A 91 -3.52 3.85 0.22
N SER A 92 -4.56 4.52 -0.27
CA SER A 92 -5.84 4.64 0.42
C SER A 92 -6.87 3.72 -0.23
N LEU A 93 -7.41 2.76 0.54
CA LEU A 93 -8.39 1.82 -0.01
C LEU A 93 -9.77 2.47 -0.16
N GLY A 94 -10.25 3.13 0.89
CA GLY A 94 -11.56 3.79 0.88
C GLY A 94 -11.67 4.90 -0.16
N LYS A 95 -10.66 5.77 -0.27
CA LYS A 95 -10.69 6.94 -1.17
C LYS A 95 -10.11 6.69 -2.56
N ARG A 96 -9.53 5.51 -2.81
CA ARG A 96 -9.03 5.06 -4.12
C ARG A 96 -7.99 6.00 -4.71
N TYR A 97 -6.90 6.17 -3.98
CA TYR A 97 -5.69 6.79 -4.50
C TYR A 97 -4.45 6.02 -4.08
N VAL A 98 -3.38 6.20 -4.84
CA VAL A 98 -2.03 5.83 -4.43
C VAL A 98 -1.21 7.10 -4.20
N ILE A 99 -0.31 7.04 -3.24
CA ILE A 99 0.72 8.05 -3.02
C ILE A 99 2.02 7.44 -3.53
N LEU A 100 2.68 8.14 -4.42
CA LEU A 100 4.00 7.79 -4.93
C LEU A 100 5.07 8.54 -4.15
N LEU A 101 6.32 8.14 -4.33
CA LEU A 101 7.48 8.94 -3.97
C LEU A 101 7.37 10.35 -4.59
N LYS A 102 8.11 11.32 -4.04
CA LYS A 102 7.97 12.76 -4.36
C LYS A 102 6.62 13.37 -3.91
N GLY A 103 5.77 12.62 -3.19
CA GLY A 103 4.48 13.09 -2.67
C GLY A 103 3.41 13.28 -3.75
N ILE A 104 3.54 12.57 -4.87
CA ILE A 104 2.55 12.60 -5.96
C ILE A 104 1.35 11.74 -5.55
N VAL A 105 0.13 12.27 -5.74
CA VAL A 105 -1.10 11.53 -5.45
C VAL A 105 -1.81 11.20 -6.75
N VAL A 106 -2.15 9.93 -6.98
CA VAL A 106 -2.87 9.49 -8.18
C VAL A 106 -4.19 8.84 -7.77
N TYR A 107 -5.29 9.52 -8.09
CA TYR A 107 -6.65 9.02 -7.93
C TYR A 107 -7.05 8.14 -9.10
N PHE A 108 -7.98 7.22 -8.87
CA PHE A 108 -8.54 6.36 -9.91
C PHE A 108 -9.97 5.94 -9.57
N ARG A 109 -10.75 5.59 -10.59
CA ARG A 109 -12.17 5.24 -10.40
C ARG A 109 -12.35 3.82 -9.87
N ARG A 110 -11.62 2.85 -10.43
CA ARG A 110 -11.73 1.42 -10.08
C ARG A 110 -10.35 0.81 -9.86
N TRP A 111 -10.27 -0.14 -8.94
CA TRP A 111 -9.05 -0.93 -8.71
C TRP A 111 -8.56 -1.67 -9.95
N GLY A 112 -9.47 -2.08 -10.83
CA GLY A 112 -9.13 -2.70 -12.11
C GLY A 112 -8.37 -1.74 -13.05
N ASP A 113 -8.68 -0.44 -13.01
CA ASP A 113 -8.00 0.56 -13.83
C ASP A 113 -6.56 0.74 -13.33
N LEU A 114 -6.39 0.88 -12.01
CA LEU A 114 -5.07 0.93 -11.39
C LEU A 114 -4.25 -0.32 -11.76
N LYS A 115 -4.80 -1.52 -11.55
CA LYS A 115 -4.11 -2.77 -11.88
C LYS A 115 -3.68 -2.84 -13.34
N LYS A 116 -4.55 -2.41 -14.25
CA LYS A 116 -4.31 -2.51 -15.69
C LYS A 116 -3.27 -1.51 -16.20
N TYR A 117 -3.22 -0.32 -15.61
CA TYR A 117 -2.44 0.81 -16.12
C TYR A 117 -1.39 1.34 -15.15
N PHE A 118 -1.05 0.58 -14.10
CA PHE A 118 -0.02 1.01 -13.15
C PHE A 118 1.35 1.23 -13.82
N ASN A 119 1.68 0.45 -14.86
CA ASN A 119 2.89 0.64 -15.65
C ASN A 119 2.94 2.04 -16.28
N VAL A 120 1.81 2.62 -16.68
CA VAL A 120 1.76 3.99 -17.23
C VAL A 120 2.15 5.01 -16.17
N ILE A 121 1.78 4.77 -14.91
CA ILE A 121 2.20 5.60 -13.78
C ILE A 121 3.71 5.47 -13.58
N GLU A 122 4.25 4.25 -13.62
CA GLU A 122 5.69 4.00 -13.49
C GLU A 122 6.50 4.68 -14.60
N ASP A 123 6.08 4.51 -15.86
CA ASP A 123 6.75 5.09 -17.03
C ASP A 123 6.71 6.64 -17.01
N SER A 124 5.68 7.22 -16.41
CA SER A 124 5.50 8.67 -16.32
C SER A 124 6.11 9.29 -15.05
N PHE A 125 6.58 8.48 -14.10
CA PHE A 125 6.96 8.93 -12.76
C PHE A 125 8.08 9.98 -12.75
N ASP A 126 9.01 9.90 -13.69
CA ASP A 126 10.15 10.83 -13.77
C ASP A 126 9.76 12.21 -14.29
N VAL A 127 8.72 12.30 -15.10
CA VAL A 127 8.22 13.57 -15.67
C VAL A 127 7.07 14.18 -14.88
N MET A 128 6.46 13.43 -13.96
CA MET A 128 5.44 13.96 -13.05
C MET A 128 6.02 14.99 -12.08
N VAL A 129 5.27 16.05 -11.84
CA VAL A 129 5.65 17.14 -10.95
C VAL A 129 5.45 16.69 -9.48
N PRO A 130 6.47 16.82 -8.62
CA PRO A 130 6.35 16.51 -7.19
C PRO A 130 5.19 17.23 -6.50
N LYS A 131 4.62 16.60 -5.46
CA LYS A 131 3.55 17.16 -4.62
C LYS A 131 2.30 17.62 -5.38
N ARG A 132 2.05 17.06 -6.57
CA ARG A 132 0.84 17.30 -7.37
C ARG A 132 -0.13 16.13 -7.29
N VAL A 133 -1.37 16.42 -7.68
CA VAL A 133 -2.47 15.45 -7.72
C VAL A 133 -2.79 15.15 -9.18
N TYR A 134 -2.96 13.88 -9.48
CA TYR A 134 -3.29 13.36 -10.79
C TYR A 134 -4.50 12.43 -10.71
N PHE A 135 -5.12 12.20 -11.86
CA PHE A 135 -6.16 11.20 -12.06
C PHE A 135 -5.77 10.23 -13.17
N LEU A 136 -5.81 8.93 -12.87
CA LEU A 136 -5.70 7.86 -13.85
C LEU A 136 -7.10 7.54 -14.40
N SER A 137 -7.32 7.89 -15.67
CA SER A 137 -8.55 7.58 -16.36
C SER A 137 -8.71 6.08 -16.66
N PRO A 138 -9.95 5.59 -16.88
CA PRO A 138 -10.20 4.19 -17.28
C PRO A 138 -9.56 3.77 -18.61
N ASN A 139 -9.07 4.73 -19.40
CA ASN A 139 -8.38 4.48 -20.67
C ASN A 139 -6.85 4.50 -20.53
N GLY A 140 -6.32 4.66 -19.32
CA GLY A 140 -4.87 4.70 -19.06
C GLY A 140 -4.22 6.06 -19.28
N VAL A 141 -4.99 7.13 -19.48
CA VAL A 141 -4.47 8.51 -19.55
C VAL A 141 -4.36 9.09 -18.15
N ILE A 142 -3.20 9.69 -17.85
CA ILE A 142 -2.93 10.40 -16.59
C ILE A 142 -3.14 11.89 -16.83
N VAL A 143 -3.97 12.53 -16.00
CA VAL A 143 -4.31 13.95 -16.11
C VAL A 143 -3.96 14.64 -14.79
N GLU A 144 -3.25 15.77 -14.85
CA GLU A 144 -3.03 16.60 -13.67
C GLU A 144 -4.36 17.21 -13.23
N LEU A 145 -4.74 16.98 -11.96
CA LEU A 145 -5.86 17.65 -11.34
C LEU A 145 -5.33 18.99 -10.82
N ARG A 146 -5.69 20.06 -11.51
CA ARG A 146 -5.52 21.42 -11.00
C ARG A 146 -6.68 21.67 -10.04
N GLY A 147 -6.39 21.68 -8.75
CA GLY A 147 -7.25 22.40 -7.83
C GLY A 147 -7.14 23.88 -8.18
N ASP A 148 -8.26 24.58 -8.23
CA ASP A 148 -8.22 26.03 -8.11
C ASP A 148 -7.46 26.36 -6.81
N GLU A 149 -6.72 27.48 -6.79
CA GLU A 149 -5.85 27.88 -5.68
C GLU A 149 -6.59 28.01 -4.32
N ASP A 150 -7.91 27.84 -4.31
CA ASP A 150 -8.81 27.90 -3.16
C ASP A 150 -9.13 26.56 -2.48
N GLY A 151 -8.48 25.46 -2.88
CA GLY A 151 -8.43 24.25 -2.05
C GLY A 151 -9.76 23.51 -1.85
N GLN A 152 -10.68 23.56 -2.82
CA GLN A 152 -11.88 22.71 -2.81
C GLN A 152 -11.75 21.58 -3.84
N ILE A 153 -11.79 20.34 -3.34
CA ILE A 153 -12.21 19.13 -4.06
C ILE A 153 -13.33 18.50 -3.23
#